data_AF-A0AAJ7LKU8-F1
#
_entry.id   AF-A0AAJ7LKU8-F1
#
_cell.length_a   1.000
_cell.length_b   1.000
_cell.length_c   1.000
_cell.angle_alpha   90.00
_cell.angle_beta   90.00
_cell.angle_gamma   90.00
#
_symmetry.space_group_name_H-M   'P 1'
#
loop_
_entity.id
_entity.type
_entity.pdbx_description
1 polymer ?
#
loop_
_entity_poly.entity_id
_entity_poly.type
_entity_poly.pdbx_seq_one_letter_code
_entity_poly.pdbx_strand_id
1 'polypeptide(L)'
;GLFPTGSHEYEVFRFALAQHQDVPKLVPQVDMVDTGSSFAMTYAFCSQFSKGVYAIMGLYDRRTVNMLMSFCGSLHVCFVTPSFPVHTNNQFVLQLRPQLQEPLMALLDHFYWTRFVYMYSSDSGEQRSVKHLSDVFTHT
;
A
#
# COMPACT_ATOMS: atom_id res chain seq x y z
N GLY A 1 3.52 13.67 -2.07
CA GLY A 1 3.15 12.71 -1.03
C GLY A 1 1.66 12.75 -0.84
N LEU A 2 0.99 11.61 -0.84
CA LEU A 2 -0.46 11.50 -0.67
C LEU A 2 -0.75 10.84 0.68
N PHE A 3 -1.19 11.64 1.65
CA PHE A 3 -1.39 11.18 3.02
C PHE A 3 -2.80 11.53 3.52
N PRO A 4 -3.43 10.68 4.35
CA PRO A 4 -4.65 11.06 5.05
C PRO A 4 -4.39 12.13 6.10
N THR A 5 -5.41 12.95 6.36
CA THR A 5 -5.34 14.03 7.34
C THR A 5 -5.07 13.48 8.74
N GLY A 6 -4.08 14.05 9.44
CA GLY A 6 -3.72 13.63 10.81
C GLY A 6 -3.05 12.26 10.90
N SER A 7 -2.53 11.73 9.80
CA SER A 7 -1.88 10.42 9.78
C SER A 7 -0.52 10.41 10.49
N HIS A 8 -0.27 9.35 11.27
CA HIS A 8 1.02 9.13 11.91
C HIS A 8 2.13 8.87 10.87
N GLU A 9 1.78 8.26 9.75
CA GLU A 9 2.67 8.00 8.63
C GLU A 9 3.26 9.30 8.04
N TYR A 10 2.49 10.39 8.01
CA TYR A 10 3.01 11.69 7.58
C TYR A 10 4.05 12.24 8.56
N GLU A 11 3.83 12.09 9.87
CA GLU A 11 4.78 12.54 10.88
C GLU A 11 6.09 11.75 10.82
N VAL A 12 6.01 10.42 10.67
CA VAL A 12 7.18 9.55 10.47
C VAL A 12 7.92 9.91 9.18
N PHE A 13 7.20 10.15 8.10
CA PHE A 13 7.79 10.60 6.83
C PHE A 13 8.54 11.93 6.99
N ARG A 14 7.94 12.90 7.69
CA ARG A 14 8.56 14.21 7.94
C ARG A 14 9.82 14.08 8.80
N PHE A 15 9.78 13.21 9.81
CA PHE A 15 10.95 12.89 10.63
C PHE A 15 12.08 12.27 9.80
N ALA A 16 11.77 11.27 8.97
CA ALA A 16 12.77 10.62 8.12
C ALA A 16 13.45 11.60 7.15
N LEU A 17 12.68 12.51 6.53
CA LEU A 17 13.23 13.56 5.67
C LEU A 17 14.14 14.54 6.42
N ALA A 18 13.86 14.82 7.69
CA ALA A 18 14.72 15.68 8.49
C ALA A 18 16.09 15.02 8.78
N GLN A 19 16.12 13.69 8.90
CA GLN A 19 17.34 12.91 9.12
C GLN A 19 18.14 12.68 7.83
N HIS A 20 17.47 12.51 6.69
CA HIS A 20 18.11 12.24 5.40
C HIS A 20 18.24 13.52 4.57
N GLN A 21 19.36 14.23 4.72
CA GLN A 21 19.68 15.47 3.97
C GLN A 21 20.77 15.31 2.90
N ASP A 22 21.11 14.08 2.54
CA ASP A 22 22.09 13.79 1.50
C ASP A 22 21.63 14.31 0.13
N VAL A 23 22.60 14.58 -0.75
CA VAL A 23 22.34 15.05 -2.12
C VAL A 23 21.99 13.83 -3.00
N PRO A 24 20.90 13.88 -3.80
CA PRO A 24 19.99 15.01 -4.02
C PRO A 24 18.95 15.20 -2.89
N LYS A 25 18.77 16.46 -2.46
CA LYS A 25 17.82 16.82 -1.40
C LYS A 25 16.38 16.55 -1.83
N LEU A 26 15.68 15.70 -1.08
CA LEU A 26 14.26 15.44 -1.27
C LEU A 26 13.43 16.63 -0.77
N VAL A 27 12.69 17.27 -1.68
CA VAL A 27 11.75 18.35 -1.35
C VAL A 27 10.32 17.82 -1.46
N PRO A 28 9.67 17.45 -0.34
CA PRO A 28 8.34 16.86 -0.39
C PRO A 28 7.28 17.91 -0.75
N GLN A 29 6.47 17.59 -1.75
CA GLN A 29 5.18 18.25 -1.98
C GLN A 29 4.10 17.34 -1.41
N VAL A 30 3.30 17.78 -0.45
CA VAL A 30 2.33 16.90 0.25
C VAL A 30 0.91 17.41 0.08
N ASP A 31 0.02 16.53 -0.35
CA ASP A 31 -1.41 16.77 -0.38
C ASP A 31 -2.08 15.86 0.66
N MET A 32 -2.90 16.45 1.52
CA MET A 32 -3.75 15.72 2.44
C MET A 32 -5.02 15.29 1.71
N VAL A 33 -5.29 13.99 1.67
CA VAL A 33 -6.30 13.40 0.79
C VAL A 33 -7.09 12.30 1.48
N ASP A 34 -8.38 12.21 1.18
CA ASP A 34 -9.18 11.04 1.52
C ASP A 34 -8.77 9.85 0.64
N THR A 35 -7.94 8.96 1.19
CA THR A 35 -7.43 7.78 0.50
C THR A 35 -8.50 6.74 0.18
N GLY A 36 -9.70 6.84 0.78
CA GLY A 36 -10.86 6.01 0.49
C GLY A 36 -11.65 6.47 -0.75
N SER A 37 -11.43 7.70 -1.22
CA SER A 37 -12.12 8.29 -2.36
C SER A 37 -11.24 8.26 -3.60
N SER A 38 -11.62 7.44 -4.59
CA SER A 38 -10.91 7.39 -5.88
C SER A 38 -10.90 8.75 -6.58
N PHE A 39 -11.95 9.56 -6.42
CA PHE A 39 -12.03 10.90 -7.00
C PHE A 39 -10.98 11.84 -6.38
N ALA A 40 -10.90 11.88 -5.05
CA ALA A 40 -9.93 12.72 -4.34
C ALA A 40 -8.49 12.28 -4.67
N MET A 41 -8.26 10.96 -4.72
CA MET A 41 -6.98 10.38 -5.12
C MET A 41 -6.61 10.72 -6.57
N THR A 42 -7.57 10.69 -7.52
CA THR A 42 -7.31 11.09 -8.92
C THR A 42 -6.85 12.53 -8.99
N TYR A 43 -7.58 13.42 -8.31
CA TYR A 43 -7.26 14.83 -8.32
C TYR A 43 -5.86 15.10 -7.73
N ALA A 44 -5.56 14.52 -6.57
CA ALA A 44 -4.27 14.71 -5.92
C ALA A 44 -3.12 14.10 -6.74
N PHE A 45 -3.32 12.92 -7.34
CA PHE A 45 -2.32 12.30 -8.22
C PHE A 45 -2.00 13.19 -9.42
N CYS A 46 -3.03 13.64 -10.15
CA CYS A 46 -2.86 14.52 -11.31
C CYS A 46 -2.23 15.87 -10.95
N SER A 47 -2.56 16.40 -9.77
CA SER A 47 -1.95 17.63 -9.25
C SER A 47 -0.45 17.44 -9.02
N GLN A 48 -0.04 16.36 -8.34
CA GLN A 48 1.37 16.04 -8.13
C GLN A 48 2.11 15.78 -9.44
N PHE A 49 1.50 15.05 -10.37
CA PHE A 49 2.07 14.81 -11.70
C PHE A 49 2.31 16.12 -12.45
N SER A 50 1.32 17.02 -12.47
CA SER A 50 1.43 18.34 -13.11
C SER A 50 2.48 19.24 -12.45
N LYS A 51 2.73 19.07 -11.15
CA LYS A 51 3.82 19.76 -10.42
C LYS A 51 5.22 19.23 -10.79
N GLY A 52 5.31 18.16 -11.58
CA GLY A 52 6.58 17.61 -12.07
C GLY A 52 7.35 16.81 -11.02
N VAL A 53 6.67 16.12 -10.11
CA VAL A 53 7.33 15.25 -9.13
C VAL A 53 7.98 14.04 -9.80
N TYR A 54 9.15 13.62 -9.28
CA TYR A 54 9.85 12.43 -9.78
C TYR A 54 9.22 11.11 -9.31
N ALA A 55 8.63 11.11 -8.12
CA ALA A 55 7.94 9.97 -7.52
C ALA A 55 6.89 10.46 -6.52
N ILE A 56 5.91 9.61 -6.24
CA ILE A 56 4.84 9.91 -5.27
C ILE A 56 4.92 8.86 -4.16
N MET A 57 5.18 9.30 -2.93
CA MET A 57 5.02 8.44 -1.75
C MET A 57 3.61 8.61 -1.17
N GLY A 58 2.94 7.55 -0.76
CA GLY A 58 1.63 7.71 -0.14
C GLY A 58 0.95 6.43 0.27
N LEU A 59 -0.27 6.60 0.80
CA LEU A 59 -1.15 5.53 1.21
C LEU A 59 -2.30 5.38 0.21
N TYR A 60 -2.81 4.15 0.11
CA TYR A 60 -4.04 3.83 -0.56
C TYR A 60 -4.90 2.90 0.27
N ASP A 61 -6.18 2.87 -0.09
CA ASP A 61 -7.20 1.95 0.39
C ASP A 61 -7.45 0.86 -0.67
N ARG A 62 -8.05 -0.27 -0.29
CA ARG A 62 -8.50 -1.32 -1.21
C ARG A 62 -9.39 -0.76 -2.33
N ARG A 63 -10.18 0.28 -2.04
CA ARG A 63 -11.06 0.95 -3.01
C ARG A 63 -10.30 1.74 -4.07
N THR A 64 -9.12 2.28 -3.73
CA THR A 64 -8.36 3.20 -4.59
C THR A 64 -7.15 2.56 -5.26
N VAL A 65 -6.72 1.38 -4.79
CA VAL A 65 -5.52 0.70 -5.31
C VAL A 65 -5.58 0.46 -6.82
N ASN A 66 -6.67 -0.08 -7.37
CA ASN A 66 -6.74 -0.39 -8.81
C ASN A 66 -6.62 0.86 -9.69
N MET A 67 -7.19 1.97 -9.23
CA MET A 67 -7.07 3.26 -9.90
C MET A 67 -5.61 3.73 -9.87
N LEU A 68 -4.94 3.68 -8.72
CA LEU A 68 -3.52 4.05 -8.62
C LEU A 68 -2.63 3.18 -9.50
N MET A 69 -2.84 1.87 -9.49
CA MET A 69 -2.11 0.93 -10.35
C MET A 69 -2.23 1.31 -11.82
N SER A 70 -3.44 1.69 -12.27
CA SER A 70 -3.69 2.12 -13.64
C SER A 70 -2.93 3.40 -14.00
N PHE A 71 -2.96 4.41 -13.11
CA PHE A 71 -2.27 5.68 -13.31
C PHE A 71 -0.74 5.52 -13.33
N CYS A 72 -0.18 4.77 -12.37
CA CYS A 72 1.27 4.52 -12.31
C CYS A 72 1.76 3.77 -13.54
N GLY A 73 0.99 2.77 -14.00
CA GLY A 73 1.31 2.01 -15.21
C GLY A 73 1.21 2.84 -16.49
N SER A 74 0.24 3.74 -16.59
CA SER A 74 0.01 4.54 -17.80
C SER A 74 0.95 5.74 -17.91
N LEU A 75 1.29 6.36 -16.78
CA LEU A 75 2.08 7.60 -16.73
C LEU A 75 3.54 7.37 -16.33
N HIS A 76 3.92 6.12 -16.03
CA HIS A 76 5.26 5.73 -15.60
C HIS A 76 5.77 6.51 -14.38
N VAL A 77 4.85 6.91 -13.49
CA VAL A 77 5.17 7.57 -12.22
C VAL A 77 5.30 6.52 -11.15
N CYS A 78 6.47 6.49 -10.48
CA CYS A 78 6.69 5.58 -9.37
C CYS A 78 5.84 5.99 -8.15
N PHE A 79 5.04 5.06 -7.65
CA PHE A 79 4.30 5.20 -6.41
C PHE A 79 4.88 4.31 -5.31
N VAL A 80 5.42 4.93 -4.27
CA VAL A 80 6.06 4.24 -3.13
C VAL A 80 5.09 4.19 -1.96
N THR A 81 4.82 3.00 -1.42
CA THR A 81 3.73 2.85 -0.45
C THR A 81 3.98 1.79 0.62
N PRO A 82 3.67 2.10 1.90
CA PRO A 82 3.64 1.11 2.98
C PRO A 82 2.25 0.48 3.18
N SER A 83 1.27 0.73 2.29
CA SER A 83 -0.07 0.11 2.34
C SER A 83 0.01 -1.41 2.18
N PHE A 84 -1.11 -2.11 2.46
CA PHE A 84 -1.20 -3.56 2.28
C PHE A 84 -0.80 -3.96 0.84
N PRO A 85 0.15 -4.89 0.68
CA PRO A 85 0.64 -5.26 -0.64
C PRO A 85 -0.48 -5.95 -1.43
N VAL A 86 -0.61 -5.56 -2.69
CA VAL A 86 -1.47 -6.22 -3.67
C VAL A 86 -0.62 -6.94 -4.70
N HIS A 87 -1.02 -8.14 -5.09
CA HIS A 87 -0.36 -8.84 -6.19
C HIS A 87 -0.55 -8.05 -7.48
N THR A 88 0.55 -7.60 -8.06
CA THR A 88 0.56 -6.80 -9.28
C THR A 88 1.89 -6.99 -10.02
N ASN A 89 1.83 -6.94 -11.35
CA ASN A 89 3.01 -6.94 -12.22
C ASN A 89 3.47 -5.51 -12.58
N ASN A 90 2.90 -4.48 -11.95
CA ASN A 90 3.27 -3.10 -12.26
C ASN A 90 4.56 -2.70 -11.54
N GLN A 91 5.65 -2.58 -12.29
CA GLN A 91 6.95 -2.14 -11.81
C GLN A 91 6.99 -0.70 -11.25
N PHE A 92 5.98 0.12 -11.55
CA PHE A 92 5.88 1.50 -11.07
C PHE A 92 5.24 1.61 -9.68
N VAL A 93 4.86 0.51 -9.03
CA VAL A 93 4.35 0.53 -7.65
C VAL A 93 5.31 -0.22 -6.74
N LEU A 94 6.01 0.54 -5.90
CA LEU A 94 7.01 0.05 -4.96
C LEU A 94 6.34 -0.14 -3.59
N GLN A 95 6.08 -1.41 -3.24
CA GLN A 95 5.47 -1.79 -1.97
C GLN A 95 6.56 -1.99 -0.91
N LEU A 96 6.55 -1.16 0.14
CA LEU A 96 7.49 -1.24 1.27
C LEU A 96 7.07 -2.31 2.29
N ARG A 97 5.78 -2.65 2.33
CA ARG A 97 5.25 -3.65 3.27
C ARG A 97 5.47 -5.07 2.70
N PRO A 98 6.15 -5.97 3.43
CA PRO A 98 6.33 -7.34 2.99
C PRO A 98 5.00 -8.11 3.00
N GLN A 99 4.92 -9.18 2.20
CA GLN A 99 3.77 -10.08 2.21
C GLN A 99 3.79 -10.95 3.48
N LEU A 100 2.64 -11.10 4.12
CA LEU A 100 2.49 -11.85 5.37
C LEU A 100 1.83 -13.22 5.19
N GLN A 101 1.36 -13.54 3.98
CA GLN A 101 0.65 -14.79 3.71
C GLN A 101 1.53 -16.02 3.99
N GLU A 102 2.74 -16.08 3.45
CA GLU A 102 3.64 -17.23 3.64
C GLU A 102 4.07 -17.40 5.11
N PRO A 103 4.52 -16.35 5.83
CA PRO A 103 4.82 -16.47 7.27
C PRO A 103 3.61 -16.96 8.09
N LEU A 104 2.41 -16.51 7.78
CA LEU A 104 1.20 -16.95 8.47
C LEU A 104 0.94 -18.45 8.27
N MET A 105 1.07 -18.94 7.04
CA MET A 105 0.90 -20.38 6.75
C MET A 105 1.96 -21.22 7.47
N ALA A 106 3.22 -20.77 7.44
CA ALA A 106 4.32 -21.45 8.13
C ALA A 106 4.07 -21.58 9.64
N LEU A 107 3.44 -20.58 10.27
CA LEU A 107 3.08 -20.66 11.68
C LEU A 107 1.96 -21.67 11.94
N LEU A 108 0.93 -21.70 11.09
CA LEU A 108 -0.17 -22.66 11.25
C LEU A 108 0.32 -24.10 11.12
N ASP A 109 1.21 -24.35 10.17
CA ASP A 109 1.86 -25.65 9.96
C ASP A 109 2.78 -26.00 11.14
N HIS A 110 3.60 -25.06 11.60
CA HIS A 110 4.49 -25.24 12.75
C HIS A 110 3.73 -25.66 14.03
N PHE A 111 2.53 -25.12 14.24
CA PHE A 111 1.69 -25.46 15.39
C PHE A 111 0.71 -26.60 15.14
N TYR A 112 0.70 -27.19 13.94
CA TYR A 112 -0.22 -28.27 13.55
C TYR A 112 -1.71 -27.91 13.77
N TRP A 113 -2.07 -26.64 13.54
CA TRP A 113 -3.45 -26.17 13.73
C TRP A 113 -4.33 -26.65 12.58
N THR A 114 -5.15 -27.68 12.82
CA THR A 114 -6.10 -28.21 11.82
C THR A 114 -7.50 -27.60 11.92
N ARG A 115 -7.82 -26.93 13.05
CA ARG A 115 -9.10 -26.25 13.29
C ARG A 115 -8.86 -24.98 14.09
N PHE A 116 -9.29 -23.84 13.53
CA PHE A 116 -9.15 -22.53 14.16
C PHE A 116 -10.21 -21.57 13.60
N VAL A 117 -10.39 -20.43 14.27
CA VAL A 117 -11.26 -19.35 13.81
C VAL A 117 -10.39 -18.25 13.20
N TYR A 118 -10.66 -17.90 11.94
CA TYR A 118 -9.99 -16.79 11.28
C TYR A 118 -10.91 -15.57 11.21
N MET A 119 -10.60 -14.55 12.01
CA MET A 119 -11.30 -13.25 11.98
C MET A 119 -10.56 -12.32 11.02
N TYR A 120 -11.30 -11.73 10.07
CA TYR A 120 -10.72 -10.83 9.07
C TYR A 120 -11.56 -9.57 8.89
N SER A 121 -10.93 -8.51 8.40
CA SER A 121 -11.62 -7.27 8.00
C SER A 121 -11.89 -7.27 6.49
N SER A 122 -13.07 -6.78 6.09
CA SER A 122 -13.39 -6.53 4.67
C SER A 122 -12.50 -5.44 4.06
N ASP A 123 -11.95 -4.58 4.90
CA ASP A 123 -11.27 -3.35 4.48
C ASP A 123 -9.77 -3.58 4.24
N SER A 124 -9.17 -4.59 4.87
CA SER A 124 -7.72 -4.88 4.82
C SER A 124 -7.23 -5.53 3.52
N GLY A 125 -8.09 -5.78 2.54
CA GLY A 125 -7.67 -6.39 1.26
C GLY A 125 -7.51 -7.92 1.30
N GLU A 126 -7.70 -8.56 2.45
CA GLU A 126 -7.30 -9.95 2.75
C GLU A 126 -8.27 -11.05 2.27
N GLN A 127 -9.19 -10.75 1.36
CA GLN A 127 -10.08 -11.79 0.79
C GLN A 127 -9.32 -12.96 0.16
N ARG A 128 -8.05 -12.77 -0.25
CA ARG A 128 -7.22 -13.82 -0.83
C ARG A 128 -6.51 -14.69 0.21
N SER A 129 -6.06 -14.12 1.33
CA SER A 129 -5.53 -14.91 2.46
C SER A 129 -6.62 -15.83 3.03
N VAL A 130 -7.86 -15.33 3.14
CA VAL A 130 -9.03 -16.13 3.54
C VAL A 130 -9.29 -17.28 2.56
N LYS A 131 -9.27 -17.02 1.25
CA LYS A 131 -9.45 -18.06 0.23
C LYS A 131 -8.33 -19.10 0.25
N HIS A 132 -7.10 -18.66 0.37
CA HIS A 132 -5.96 -19.58 0.42
C HIS A 132 -5.98 -20.43 1.70
N LEU A 133 -6.34 -19.83 2.85
CA LEU A 133 -6.59 -20.58 4.09
C LEU A 133 -7.73 -21.60 3.88
N SER A 134 -8.85 -21.20 3.28
CA SER A 134 -9.94 -22.16 3.03
C SER A 134 -9.52 -23.30 2.10
N ASP A 135 -8.76 -23.02 1.04
CA ASP A 135 -8.32 -24.03 0.07
C ASP A 135 -7.32 -25.01 0.70
N VAL A 136 -6.39 -24.53 1.53
CA VAL A 136 -5.39 -25.38 2.21
C VAL A 136 -6.05 -26.30 3.26
N PHE A 137 -7.02 -25.78 4.01
CA PHE A 137 -7.68 -26.53 5.08
C PHE A 137 -8.92 -27.34 4.65
N THR A 138 -9.40 -27.21 3.41
CA THR A 138 -10.47 -28.08 2.86
C THR A 138 -9.95 -29.30 2.12
N HIS A 139 -8.66 -29.33 1.77
CA HIS A 139 -8.00 -30.46 1.09
C HIS A 139 -7.20 -31.39 2.02
N THR A 140 -7.32 -31.24 3.34
CA THR A 140 -6.82 -32.18 4.37
C THR A 140 -7.98 -32.76 5.18
#